data_AF-A0A430HIN4-F1
#
_entry.id   AF-A0A430HIN4-F1
#
_cell.length_a   1.000
_cell.length_b   1.000
_cell.length_c   1.000
_cell.angle_alpha   90.00
_cell.angle_beta   90.00
_cell.angle_gamma   90.00
#
_symmetry.space_group_name_H-M   'P 1'
#
loop_
_entity.id
_entity.type
_entity.pdbx_description
1 polymer ?
#
loop_
_entity_poly.entity_id
_entity_poly.type
_entity_poly.pdbx_seq_one_letter_code
_entity_poly.pdbx_strand_id
1 'polypeptide(L)'
;MPMRPTTSSTTASTRTGSTERRGAGRFALDWRLATGAAMIPRLRPTAAVLVAAASCCGAPAFAQAMKPGLWESTSKTTSQNPQLAQAMAEMQKQLASMSPEQRKAMANMAGQSGAPQFDMNADGSVTIRMCVTQKMIDDAGGNYLGPQDGNCTHKKSPLAGGTQSFSYSCANPPSSGQGKVSFQGGTTYTSTVTMSSSATGQKETMVMEGRGKWLGANCGNVKPIEIKPGGAR
;
A
#
# COMPACT_ATOMS: atom_id res chain seq x y z
N MET A 1 -46.21 -24.88 2.11
CA MET A 1 -46.70 -24.18 3.31
C MET A 1 -46.01 -22.82 3.40
N PRO A 2 -46.73 -21.69 3.28
CA PRO A 2 -46.18 -20.36 3.50
C PRO A 2 -46.45 -19.87 4.94
N MET A 3 -45.56 -19.06 5.51
CA MET A 3 -45.85 -18.25 6.71
C MET A 3 -45.26 -16.83 6.61
N ARG A 4 -46.15 -15.85 6.46
CA ARG A 4 -46.18 -14.56 7.19
C ARG A 4 -47.18 -14.76 8.35
N PRO A 5 -47.12 -14.05 9.50
CA PRO A 5 -47.13 -12.58 9.65
C PRO A 5 -46.02 -12.10 10.64
N THR A 6 -45.98 -10.91 11.26
CA THR A 6 -46.93 -9.77 11.43
C THR A 6 -46.16 -8.43 11.51
N THR A 7 -46.82 -7.35 11.91
CA THR A 7 -46.28 -5.99 12.17
C THR A 7 -46.54 -5.54 13.62
N SER A 8 -45.98 -4.36 13.97
CA SER A 8 -46.46 -3.43 15.04
C SER A 8 -46.06 -3.74 16.50
N SER A 9 -46.00 -2.79 17.46
CA SER A 9 -45.78 -1.33 17.50
C SER A 9 -45.74 -0.87 18.99
N THR A 10 -45.07 0.26 19.32
CA THR A 10 -45.29 1.10 20.54
C THR A 10 -44.93 0.45 21.91
N THR A 11 -44.16 1.05 22.84
CA THR A 11 -44.55 2.12 23.80
C THR A 11 -43.25 2.42 24.61
N ALA A 12 -42.63 3.61 24.63
CA ALA A 12 -43.02 4.91 25.21
C ALA A 12 -43.07 4.98 26.76
N SER A 13 -42.48 6.06 27.32
CA SER A 13 -42.68 6.57 28.70
C SER A 13 -42.04 5.77 29.87
N THR A 14 -41.57 6.36 30.99
CA THR A 14 -41.79 7.72 31.54
C THR A 14 -40.70 8.13 32.57
N ARG A 15 -40.49 9.46 32.76
CA ARG A 15 -40.21 10.14 34.06
C ARG A 15 -38.84 9.89 34.77
N THR A 16 -38.29 10.75 35.63
CA THR A 16 -38.56 12.15 36.08
C THR A 16 -37.22 12.78 36.49
N GLY A 17 -37.07 14.12 36.52
CA GLY A 17 -35.83 14.70 37.08
C GLY A 17 -35.68 16.22 37.04
N SER A 18 -36.76 16.99 37.20
CA SER A 18 -36.69 18.46 37.27
C SER A 18 -36.28 18.94 38.66
N THR A 19 -35.14 19.63 38.77
CA THR A 19 -34.85 20.51 39.94
C THR A 19 -34.32 21.85 39.47
N GLU A 20 -35.16 22.87 39.66
CA GLU A 20 -34.91 24.29 39.41
C GLU A 20 -33.87 24.86 40.40
N ARG A 21 -32.91 25.67 39.91
CA ARG A 21 -32.35 26.78 40.70
C ARG A 21 -32.12 28.03 39.86
N ARG A 22 -32.75 29.11 40.34
CA ARG A 22 -32.43 30.54 40.17
C ARG A 22 -30.89 30.74 40.17
N GLY A 23 -30.27 31.63 39.40
CA GLY A 23 -30.79 32.85 38.77
C GLY A 23 -30.16 34.07 39.46
N ALA A 24 -29.15 34.70 38.83
CA ALA A 24 -28.60 36.02 39.18
C ALA A 24 -27.54 36.48 38.14
N GLY A 25 -27.34 37.79 37.99
CA GLY A 25 -26.01 38.34 37.65
C GLY A 25 -25.63 38.53 36.18
N ARG A 26 -26.42 39.27 35.39
CA ARG A 26 -25.87 39.96 34.20
C ARG A 26 -25.00 41.14 34.65
N PHE A 27 -23.69 40.96 34.74
CA PHE A 27 -22.75 42.08 34.89
C PHE A 27 -22.30 42.58 33.52
N ALA A 28 -22.96 43.62 33.02
CA ALA A 28 -22.42 44.47 31.98
C ALA A 28 -21.59 45.57 32.65
N LEU A 29 -20.27 45.60 32.40
CA LEU A 29 -19.46 46.78 32.71
C LEU A 29 -19.48 47.71 31.50
N ASP A 30 -20.32 48.75 31.59
CA ASP A 30 -20.32 49.91 30.69
C ASP A 30 -19.07 50.75 30.99
N TRP A 31 -18.05 50.69 30.13
CA TRP A 31 -16.84 51.51 30.26
C TRP A 31 -16.86 52.67 29.27
N ARG A 32 -17.60 53.71 29.64
CA ARG A 32 -17.62 55.01 28.96
C ARG A 32 -16.27 55.70 29.10
N LEU A 33 -15.40 55.55 28.10
CA LEU A 33 -14.19 56.35 28.00
C LEU A 33 -14.52 57.73 27.45
N ALA A 34 -14.16 58.75 28.22
CA ALA A 34 -14.46 60.14 27.90
C ALA A 34 -13.67 60.65 26.69
N THR A 35 -14.32 61.46 25.86
CA THR A 35 -13.68 62.23 24.79
C THR A 35 -12.78 63.32 25.37
N GLY A 36 -11.46 63.07 25.40
CA GLY A 36 -10.44 64.07 25.67
C GLY A 36 -9.64 64.37 24.39
N ALA A 37 -9.92 65.50 23.75
CA ALA A 37 -9.15 65.97 22.60
C ALA A 37 -8.06 66.95 23.07
N ALA A 38 -6.77 66.65 22.83
CA ALA A 38 -5.74 67.65 22.54
C ALA A 38 -4.38 67.03 22.14
N MET A 39 -3.70 67.75 21.24
CA MET A 39 -2.24 67.81 21.04
C MET A 39 -1.49 66.55 20.54
N ILE A 40 -1.22 66.59 19.22
CA ILE A 40 -0.22 65.77 18.53
C ILE A 40 1.17 66.43 18.67
N PRO A 41 2.20 65.74 19.19
CA PRO A 41 3.60 66.07 18.94
C PRO A 41 4.13 65.26 17.75
N ARG A 42 4.86 65.91 16.83
CA ARG A 42 5.51 65.24 15.69
C ARG A 42 6.94 64.78 16.03
N LEU A 43 7.41 63.80 15.25
CA LEU A 43 8.80 63.32 15.08
C LEU A 43 9.42 62.48 16.20
N ARG A 44 9.68 61.19 15.88
CA ARG A 44 11.02 60.71 15.46
C ARG A 44 10.92 59.29 14.87
N PRO A 45 11.51 58.99 13.70
CA PRO A 45 11.48 57.64 13.14
C PRO A 45 12.71 56.83 13.59
N THR A 46 12.47 55.75 14.34
CA THR A 46 13.49 54.74 14.66
C THR A 46 12.93 53.34 14.43
N ALA A 47 13.75 52.50 13.80
CA ALA A 47 13.43 51.21 13.20
C ALA A 47 12.52 50.27 14.02
N ALA A 48 11.60 49.61 13.31
CA ALA A 48 11.00 48.35 13.74
C ALA A 48 11.09 47.34 12.59
N VAL A 49 11.95 46.33 12.76
CA VAL A 49 12.09 45.20 11.83
C VAL A 49 10.83 44.32 11.93
N LEU A 50 10.14 44.08 10.82
CA LEU A 50 9.12 43.04 10.75
C LEU A 50 9.64 41.83 9.98
N VAL A 51 9.77 40.73 10.72
CA VAL A 51 10.30 39.44 10.28
C VAL A 51 9.35 38.83 9.24
N ALA A 52 9.89 38.47 8.08
CA ALA A 52 9.20 37.62 7.13
C ALA A 52 9.06 36.21 7.71
N ALA A 53 7.90 35.91 8.30
CA ALA A 53 7.54 34.57 8.73
C ALA A 53 7.27 33.69 7.49
N ALA A 54 8.35 33.21 6.88
CA ALA A 54 8.30 32.17 5.86
C ALA A 54 7.86 30.86 6.52
N SER A 55 6.54 30.68 6.63
CA SER A 55 5.91 29.42 7.02
C SER A 55 6.20 28.36 5.96
N CYS A 56 7.40 27.78 6.00
CA CYS A 56 7.71 26.57 5.26
C CYS A 56 6.71 25.51 5.67
N CYS A 57 5.86 25.11 4.72
CA CYS A 57 5.02 23.94 4.84
C CYS A 57 5.92 22.71 4.97
N GLY A 58 6.32 22.40 6.20
CA GLY A 58 6.81 21.09 6.60
C GLY A 58 5.67 20.09 6.46
N ALA A 59 5.36 19.69 5.23
CA ALA A 59 4.55 18.51 5.00
C ALA A 59 5.18 17.36 5.78
N PRO A 60 4.41 16.60 6.58
CA PRO A 60 4.98 15.47 7.30
C PRO A 60 5.58 14.52 6.28
N ALA A 61 6.89 14.36 6.32
CA ALA A 61 7.61 13.39 5.52
C ALA A 61 7.27 11.99 6.06
N PHE A 62 6.07 11.51 5.74
CA PHE A 62 5.76 10.09 5.76
C PHE A 62 6.83 9.42 4.91
N ALA A 63 7.72 8.66 5.56
CA ALA A 63 8.78 7.94 4.89
C ALA A 63 8.13 6.97 3.89
N GLN A 64 8.11 7.35 2.62
CA GLN A 64 7.45 6.57 1.59
C GLN A 64 8.15 5.21 1.48
N ALA A 65 7.37 4.15 1.69
CA ALA A 65 7.88 2.78 1.73
C ALA A 65 8.59 2.38 0.42
N MET A 66 8.16 2.96 -0.70
CA MET A 66 8.84 2.89 -1.99
C MET A 66 8.84 4.27 -2.67
N LYS A 67 9.87 4.52 -3.47
CA LYS A 67 9.93 5.64 -4.42
C LYS A 67 9.28 5.28 -5.76
N PRO A 68 8.66 6.23 -6.47
CA PRO A 68 8.34 6.06 -7.89
C PRO A 68 9.62 5.96 -8.73
N GLY A 69 9.53 5.30 -9.88
CA GLY A 69 10.63 5.08 -10.81
C GLY A 69 10.84 3.60 -11.17
N LEU A 70 12.01 3.29 -11.72
CA LEU A 70 12.38 1.95 -12.13
C LEU A 70 12.75 1.08 -10.92
N TRP A 71 12.07 -0.05 -10.78
CA TRP A 71 12.40 -1.09 -9.82
C TRP A 71 12.83 -2.38 -10.52
N GLU A 72 13.85 -3.03 -10.00
CA GLU A 72 14.23 -4.41 -10.32
C GLU A 72 13.88 -5.30 -9.13
N SER A 73 13.04 -6.30 -9.37
CA SER A 73 12.54 -7.25 -8.39
C SER A 73 12.98 -8.66 -8.78
N THR A 74 13.77 -9.31 -7.95
CA THR A 74 14.11 -10.74 -8.11
C THR A 74 13.30 -11.57 -7.12
N SER A 75 12.59 -12.59 -7.60
CA SER A 75 11.86 -13.56 -6.78
C SER A 75 12.33 -14.98 -7.04
N LYS A 76 12.31 -15.82 -5.99
CA LYS A 76 12.59 -17.25 -6.06
C LYS A 76 11.47 -18.01 -5.36
N THR A 77 10.96 -19.04 -6.03
CA THR A 77 9.90 -19.89 -5.50
C THR A 77 10.48 -21.23 -5.09
N THR A 78 10.05 -21.72 -3.92
CA THR A 78 10.33 -23.04 -3.40
C THR A 78 9.02 -23.73 -3.03
N SER A 79 9.02 -25.06 -2.93
CA SER A 79 7.84 -25.84 -2.58
C SER A 79 8.13 -26.68 -1.35
N GLN A 80 7.15 -26.80 -0.46
CA GLN A 80 7.22 -27.69 0.69
C GLN A 80 6.83 -29.13 0.34
N ASN A 81 6.32 -29.39 -0.88
CA ASN A 81 6.13 -30.74 -1.40
C ASN A 81 7.48 -31.25 -1.97
N PRO A 82 8.06 -32.34 -1.45
CA PRO A 82 9.37 -32.85 -1.90
C PRO A 82 9.41 -33.22 -3.39
N GLN A 83 8.34 -33.77 -3.94
CA GLN A 83 8.28 -34.18 -5.35
C GLN A 83 8.28 -32.96 -6.28
N LEU A 84 7.53 -31.91 -5.92
CA LEU A 84 7.52 -30.64 -6.65
C LEU A 84 8.84 -29.86 -6.48
N ALA A 85 9.47 -29.94 -5.29
CA ALA A 85 10.79 -29.37 -5.06
C ALA A 85 11.87 -30.04 -5.93
N GLN A 86 11.82 -31.38 -6.07
CA GLN A 86 12.69 -32.13 -6.99
C GLN A 86 12.46 -31.73 -8.45
N ALA A 87 11.19 -31.62 -8.88
CA ALA A 87 10.85 -31.19 -10.24
C ALA A 87 11.37 -29.77 -10.54
N MET A 88 11.24 -28.83 -9.60
CA MET A 88 11.81 -27.48 -9.75
C MET A 88 13.34 -27.48 -9.73
N ALA A 89 13.98 -28.33 -8.94
CA ALA A 89 15.44 -28.48 -8.96
C ALA A 89 15.95 -29.04 -10.30
N GLU A 90 15.21 -29.96 -10.93
CA GLU A 90 15.56 -30.46 -12.26
C GLU A 90 15.33 -29.39 -13.35
N MET A 91 14.22 -28.64 -13.27
CA MET A 91 14.00 -27.46 -14.11
C MET A 91 15.12 -26.42 -13.94
N GLN A 92 15.60 -26.20 -12.70
CA GLN A 92 16.75 -25.32 -12.44
C GLN A 92 18.02 -25.81 -13.13
N LYS A 93 18.31 -27.12 -13.14
CA LYS A 93 19.46 -27.67 -13.90
C LYS A 93 19.32 -27.41 -15.40
N GLN A 94 18.11 -27.57 -15.95
CA GLN A 94 17.85 -27.28 -17.37
C GLN A 94 18.01 -25.78 -17.68
N LEU A 95 17.57 -24.89 -16.79
CA LEU A 95 17.83 -23.45 -16.93
C LEU A 95 19.33 -23.12 -16.83
N ALA A 96 20.08 -23.83 -15.99
CA ALA A 96 21.52 -23.66 -15.85
C ALA A 96 22.31 -24.17 -17.08
N SER A 97 21.80 -25.16 -17.82
CA SER A 97 22.43 -25.66 -19.06
C SER A 97 22.07 -24.84 -20.31
N MET A 98 21.05 -23.98 -20.24
CA MET A 98 20.65 -23.10 -21.34
C MET A 98 21.49 -21.83 -21.44
N SER A 99 21.77 -21.42 -22.68
CA SER A 99 22.45 -20.15 -22.96
C SER A 99 21.64 -18.95 -22.44
N PRO A 100 22.27 -17.80 -22.15
CA PRO A 100 21.56 -16.59 -21.77
C PRO A 100 20.51 -16.15 -22.80
N GLU A 101 20.77 -16.40 -24.10
CA GLU A 101 19.87 -16.08 -25.21
C GLU A 101 18.66 -17.02 -25.23
N GLN A 102 18.85 -18.31 -24.99
CA GLN A 102 17.75 -19.29 -24.86
C GLN A 102 16.86 -18.96 -23.66
N ARG A 103 17.45 -18.63 -22.50
CA ARG A 103 16.70 -18.19 -21.32
C ARG A 103 15.93 -16.89 -21.58
N LYS A 104 16.51 -15.95 -22.31
CA LYS A 104 15.83 -14.71 -22.73
C LYS A 104 14.70 -14.96 -23.73
N ALA A 105 14.87 -15.90 -24.67
CA ALA A 105 13.82 -16.28 -25.61
C ALA A 105 12.62 -16.89 -24.88
N MET A 106 12.84 -17.81 -23.93
CA MET A 106 11.76 -18.35 -23.09
C MET A 106 11.12 -17.29 -22.20
N ALA A 107 11.91 -16.40 -21.61
CA ALA A 107 11.42 -15.27 -20.82
C ALA A 107 10.50 -14.35 -21.64
N ASN A 108 10.85 -14.07 -22.90
CA ASN A 108 10.02 -13.32 -23.84
C ASN A 108 8.75 -14.06 -24.28
N MET A 109 8.69 -15.39 -24.18
CA MET A 109 7.48 -16.18 -24.41
C MET A 109 6.60 -16.29 -23.16
N ALA A 110 7.20 -16.31 -21.97
CA ALA A 110 6.50 -16.33 -20.68
C ALA A 110 5.89 -14.96 -20.33
N GLY A 111 6.58 -13.88 -20.69
CA GLY A 111 6.03 -12.52 -20.67
C GLY A 111 5.06 -12.32 -21.83
N GLN A 112 3.77 -12.15 -21.54
CA GLN A 112 2.78 -11.73 -22.54
C GLN A 112 3.25 -10.44 -23.24
N SER A 113 3.00 -10.31 -24.55
CA SER A 113 3.46 -9.18 -25.37
C SER A 113 3.18 -7.82 -24.74
N GLY A 114 4.23 -7.16 -24.21
CA GLY A 114 4.12 -5.88 -23.47
C GLY A 114 4.40 -5.96 -21.96
N ALA A 115 4.68 -7.15 -21.43
CA ALA A 115 5.11 -7.39 -20.05
C ALA A 115 6.39 -6.61 -19.66
N PRO A 116 6.62 -6.38 -18.35
CA PRO A 116 7.90 -5.88 -17.84
C PRO A 116 9.08 -6.74 -18.30
N GLN A 117 10.30 -6.18 -18.31
CA GLN A 117 11.50 -6.96 -18.65
C GLN A 117 11.66 -8.12 -17.66
N PHE A 118 11.36 -9.32 -18.15
CA PHE A 118 11.42 -10.58 -17.42
C PHE A 118 12.71 -11.29 -17.81
N ASP A 119 13.52 -11.68 -16.84
CA ASP A 119 14.78 -12.40 -17.02
C ASP A 119 14.73 -13.68 -16.16
N MET A 120 14.90 -14.85 -16.78
CA MET A 120 15.02 -16.12 -16.06
C MET A 120 16.48 -16.41 -15.73
N ASN A 121 16.79 -16.50 -14.44
CA ASN A 121 18.14 -16.75 -13.96
C ASN A 121 18.44 -18.26 -13.94
N ALA A 122 19.73 -18.62 -14.05
CA ALA A 122 20.19 -20.01 -14.03
C ALA A 122 19.89 -20.73 -12.69
N ASP A 123 19.66 -19.99 -11.61
CA ASP A 123 19.31 -20.54 -10.30
C ASP A 123 17.80 -20.77 -10.12
N GLY A 124 16.99 -20.58 -11.17
CA GLY A 124 15.54 -20.69 -11.12
C GLY A 124 14.83 -19.47 -10.53
N SER A 125 15.56 -18.43 -10.12
CA SER A 125 14.95 -17.15 -9.77
C SER A 125 14.52 -16.36 -11.01
N VAL A 126 13.54 -15.49 -10.84
CA VAL A 126 12.97 -14.64 -11.88
C VAL A 126 13.27 -13.19 -11.51
N THR A 127 13.88 -12.43 -12.42
CA THR A 127 14.07 -10.99 -12.26
C THR A 127 13.07 -10.25 -13.16
N ILE A 128 12.41 -9.23 -12.61
CA ILE A 128 11.41 -8.41 -13.29
C ILE A 128 11.78 -6.94 -13.11
N ARG A 129 11.91 -6.17 -14.19
CA ARG A 129 12.03 -4.70 -14.12
C ARG A 129 10.73 -4.02 -14.49
N MET A 130 10.17 -3.23 -13.57
CA MET A 130 8.91 -2.52 -13.75
C MET A 130 9.07 -1.03 -13.43
N CYS A 131 8.35 -0.20 -14.20
CA CYS A 131 8.20 1.22 -13.87
C CYS A 131 7.05 1.40 -12.87
N VAL A 132 7.37 1.78 -11.64
CA VAL A 132 6.39 2.04 -10.58
C VAL A 132 6.04 3.52 -10.58
N THR A 133 4.78 3.86 -10.83
CA THR A 133 4.30 5.25 -10.77
C THR A 133 3.86 5.62 -9.35
N GLN A 134 3.79 6.91 -9.04
CA GLN A 134 3.22 7.37 -7.76
C GLN A 134 1.77 6.90 -7.60
N LYS A 135 0.98 6.94 -8.68
CA LYS A 135 -0.39 6.40 -8.69
C LYS A 135 -0.44 4.92 -8.30
N MET A 136 0.50 4.08 -8.76
CA MET A 136 0.57 2.67 -8.34
C MET A 136 0.91 2.52 -6.85
N ILE A 137 1.74 3.42 -6.29
CA ILE A 137 2.08 3.44 -4.86
C ILE A 137 0.86 3.81 -4.01
N ASP A 138 0.11 4.80 -4.47
CA ASP A 138 -1.08 5.31 -3.77
C ASP A 138 -2.26 4.33 -3.91
N ASP A 139 -2.58 3.87 -5.12
CA ASP A 139 -3.69 2.96 -5.44
C ASP A 139 -3.54 1.58 -4.79
N ALA A 140 -2.32 1.00 -4.80
CA ALA A 140 -2.09 -0.29 -4.14
C ALA A 140 -2.22 -0.15 -2.61
N GLY A 141 -2.01 1.04 -2.05
CA GLY A 141 -2.08 1.31 -0.62
C GLY A 141 -1.21 0.37 0.23
N GLY A 142 -0.09 -0.11 -0.32
CA GLY A 142 0.78 -1.14 0.30
C GLY A 142 0.64 -2.56 -0.24
N ASN A 143 -0.39 -2.87 -1.02
CA ASN A 143 -0.74 -4.24 -1.46
C ASN A 143 0.05 -4.69 -2.71
N TYR A 144 1.37 -4.52 -2.73
CA TYR A 144 2.22 -4.79 -3.91
C TYR A 144 2.48 -6.28 -4.18
N LEU A 145 2.05 -7.17 -3.29
CA LEU A 145 2.43 -8.58 -3.27
C LEU A 145 1.19 -9.47 -3.17
N GLY A 146 0.85 -10.13 -4.27
CA GLY A 146 -0.30 -11.03 -4.41
C GLY A 146 -1.20 -10.65 -5.57
N PRO A 147 -2.08 -11.55 -6.03
CA PRO A 147 -3.07 -11.26 -7.08
C PRO A 147 -3.95 -10.08 -6.65
N GLN A 148 -4.24 -9.13 -7.55
CA GLN A 148 -5.11 -7.97 -7.27
C GLN A 148 -6.53 -8.16 -7.85
N ASP A 149 -6.88 -9.41 -8.19
CA ASP A 149 -8.11 -9.74 -8.88
C ASP A 149 -9.31 -9.73 -7.92
N GLY A 150 -10.46 -9.24 -8.40
CA GLY A 150 -11.65 -8.99 -7.57
C GLY A 150 -12.29 -10.21 -6.89
N ASN A 151 -11.76 -11.41 -7.11
CA ASN A 151 -12.15 -12.65 -6.41
C ASN A 151 -11.33 -12.90 -5.11
N CYS A 152 -10.39 -12.02 -4.78
CA CYS A 152 -9.48 -12.14 -3.65
C CYS A 152 -9.80 -11.12 -2.53
N THR A 153 -9.95 -11.60 -1.30
CA THR A 153 -10.05 -10.75 -0.09
C THR A 153 -8.65 -10.55 0.49
N HIS A 154 -8.25 -9.29 0.69
CA HIS A 154 -6.94 -8.92 1.26
C HIS A 154 -7.05 -8.36 2.67
N LYS A 155 -6.05 -8.65 3.51
CA LYS A 155 -5.84 -8.04 4.82
C LYS A 155 -4.37 -7.61 4.92
N LYS A 156 -4.11 -6.45 5.51
CA LYS A 156 -2.77 -5.90 5.73
C LYS A 156 -2.65 -5.31 7.12
N SER A 157 -1.50 -5.44 7.76
CA SER A 157 -1.16 -4.67 8.96
C SER A 157 -0.91 -3.20 8.58
N PRO A 158 -0.92 -2.27 9.55
CA PRO A 158 -0.21 -1.02 9.41
C PRO A 158 1.27 -1.28 9.03
N LEU A 159 1.88 -0.34 8.34
CA LEU A 159 3.33 -0.33 8.11
C LEU A 159 4.01 0.13 9.41
N ALA A 160 4.79 -0.76 10.04
CA ALA A 160 5.45 -0.49 11.32
C ALA A 160 6.95 -0.84 11.20
N GLY A 161 7.84 0.11 11.55
CA GLY A 161 9.29 -0.10 11.44
C GLY A 161 9.75 -0.47 10.02
N GLY A 162 9.09 0.05 8.98
CA GLY A 162 9.34 -0.32 7.58
C GLY A 162 8.83 -1.71 7.19
N THR A 163 8.18 -2.48 8.08
CA THR A 163 7.63 -3.81 7.78
C THR A 163 6.10 -3.80 7.78
N GLN A 164 5.52 -4.51 6.80
CA GLN A 164 4.07 -4.72 6.68
C GLN A 164 3.80 -6.22 6.45
N SER A 165 2.94 -6.79 7.27
CA SER A 165 2.41 -8.14 7.07
C SER A 165 1.12 -8.08 6.27
N PHE A 166 0.87 -9.09 5.43
CA PHE A 166 -0.34 -9.19 4.64
C PHE A 166 -0.83 -10.64 4.55
N SER A 167 -2.11 -10.81 4.24
CA SER A 167 -2.67 -12.08 3.81
C SER A 167 -3.78 -11.87 2.80
N TYR A 168 -4.03 -12.89 1.99
CA TYR A 168 -5.12 -12.90 1.02
C TYR A 168 -5.77 -14.27 0.94
N SER A 169 -7.02 -14.30 0.49
CA SER A 169 -7.79 -15.52 0.22
C SER A 169 -8.66 -15.29 -1.01
N CYS A 170 -8.48 -16.12 -2.04
CA CYS A 170 -9.19 -16.07 -3.30
C CYS A 170 -10.14 -17.27 -3.40
N ALA A 171 -11.39 -17.02 -3.82
CA ALA A 171 -12.39 -18.08 -3.90
C ALA A 171 -12.23 -18.96 -5.15
N ASN A 172 -11.84 -18.36 -6.29
CA ASN A 172 -11.80 -19.03 -7.59
C ASN A 172 -10.56 -18.58 -8.41
N PRO A 173 -9.56 -19.46 -8.63
CA PRO A 173 -9.40 -20.77 -8.01
C PRO A 173 -9.11 -20.64 -6.49
N PRO A 174 -9.47 -21.66 -5.67
CA PRO A 174 -9.25 -21.64 -4.24
C PRO A 174 -7.75 -21.58 -3.92
N SER A 175 -7.35 -20.44 -3.37
CA SER A 175 -5.96 -20.16 -3.00
C SER A 175 -5.89 -19.14 -1.88
N SER A 176 -4.82 -19.16 -1.10
CA SER A 176 -4.59 -18.23 -0.01
C SER A 176 -3.10 -17.97 0.16
N GLY A 177 -2.73 -16.82 0.70
CA GLY A 177 -1.35 -16.51 0.99
C GLY A 177 -1.21 -15.64 2.23
N GLN A 178 -0.05 -15.75 2.87
CA GLN A 178 0.33 -14.89 3.99
C GLN A 178 1.81 -14.52 3.79
N GLY A 179 2.17 -13.29 4.11
CA GLY A 179 3.53 -12.83 3.91
C GLY A 179 3.85 -11.57 4.68
N LYS A 180 5.11 -11.17 4.55
CA LYS A 180 5.62 -9.89 5.04
C LYS A 180 6.48 -9.25 3.97
N VAL A 181 6.45 -7.93 3.93
CA VAL A 181 7.39 -7.09 3.18
C VAL A 181 8.10 -6.16 4.16
N SER A 182 9.41 -6.03 4.02
CA SER A 182 10.24 -5.10 4.77
C SER A 182 10.91 -4.18 3.78
N PHE A 183 10.61 -2.88 3.87
CA PHE A 183 11.19 -1.81 3.06
C PHE A 183 12.37 -1.19 3.80
N GLN A 184 13.48 -0.94 3.11
CA GLN A 184 14.64 -0.24 3.66
C GLN A 184 14.94 1.01 2.84
N GLY A 185 14.93 2.18 3.49
CA GLY A 185 15.31 3.46 2.88
C GLY A 185 14.45 3.93 1.69
N GLY A 186 13.30 3.30 1.43
CA GLY A 186 12.46 3.57 0.25
C GLY A 186 13.09 3.13 -1.09
N THR A 187 14.23 2.45 -1.05
CA THR A 187 15.05 2.07 -2.23
C THR A 187 15.37 0.59 -2.33
N THR A 188 15.17 -0.18 -1.26
CA THR A 188 15.13 -1.65 -1.33
C THR A 188 13.93 -2.20 -0.59
N TYR A 189 13.53 -3.41 -0.94
CA TYR A 189 12.63 -4.21 -0.11
C TYR A 189 13.05 -5.68 -0.10
N THR A 190 12.63 -6.40 0.92
CA THR A 190 12.62 -7.86 0.98
C THR A 190 11.22 -8.35 1.28
N SER A 191 10.85 -9.53 0.78
CA SER A 191 9.53 -10.11 0.98
C SER A 191 9.60 -11.63 1.11
N THR A 192 8.78 -12.18 2.00
CA THR A 192 8.55 -13.63 2.11
C THR A 192 7.07 -13.88 2.08
N VAL A 193 6.61 -14.77 1.20
CA VAL A 193 5.19 -15.07 0.98
C VAL A 193 5.00 -16.59 0.96
N THR A 194 4.26 -17.12 1.92
CA THR A 194 3.79 -18.51 1.91
C THR A 194 2.43 -18.54 1.22
N MET A 195 2.34 -19.24 0.10
CA MET A 195 1.11 -19.41 -0.68
C MET A 195 0.64 -20.86 -0.60
N SER A 196 -0.65 -21.07 -0.36
CA SER A 196 -1.32 -22.35 -0.45
C SER A 196 -2.37 -22.31 -1.57
N SER A 197 -2.27 -23.22 -2.52
CA SER A 197 -3.25 -23.41 -3.58
C SER A 197 -3.85 -24.80 -3.49
N SER A 198 -5.12 -24.96 -3.85
CA SER A 198 -5.73 -26.27 -4.13
C SER A 198 -6.37 -26.32 -5.52
N ALA A 199 -5.93 -25.45 -6.43
CA ALA A 199 -6.44 -25.35 -7.81
C ALA A 199 -6.27 -26.65 -8.62
N THR A 200 -5.23 -27.43 -8.32
CA THR A 200 -4.90 -28.73 -8.96
C THR A 200 -5.58 -29.92 -8.27
N GLY A 201 -6.47 -29.69 -7.30
CA GLY A 201 -7.11 -30.73 -6.49
C GLY A 201 -6.27 -31.24 -5.32
N GLN A 202 -4.94 -31.04 -5.34
CA GLN A 202 -4.07 -31.25 -4.18
C GLN A 202 -3.68 -29.91 -3.54
N LYS A 203 -3.51 -29.91 -2.21
CA LYS A 203 -3.09 -28.71 -1.48
C LYS A 203 -1.56 -28.55 -1.58
N GLU A 204 -1.13 -27.71 -2.50
CA GLU A 204 0.27 -27.33 -2.66
C GLU A 204 0.60 -26.11 -1.81
N THR A 205 1.75 -26.14 -1.12
CA THR A 205 2.27 -24.98 -0.38
C THR A 205 3.64 -24.59 -0.91
N MET A 206 3.73 -23.34 -1.38
CA MET A 206 4.92 -22.73 -1.94
C MET A 206 5.39 -21.58 -1.06
N VAL A 207 6.69 -21.34 -1.00
CA VAL A 207 7.29 -20.16 -0.37
C VAL A 207 8.00 -19.36 -1.46
N MET A 208 7.52 -18.14 -1.71
CA MET A 208 8.15 -17.18 -2.60
C MET A 208 8.92 -16.17 -1.76
N GLU A 209 10.23 -16.13 -1.98
CA GLU A 209 11.11 -15.09 -1.46
C GLU A 209 11.35 -14.05 -2.55
N GLY A 210 11.41 -12.79 -2.17
CA GLY A 210 11.58 -11.68 -3.10
C GLY A 210 12.47 -10.59 -2.53
N ARG A 211 13.20 -9.91 -3.42
CA ARG A 211 13.99 -8.73 -3.11
C ARG A 211 13.83 -7.71 -4.22
N GLY A 212 13.64 -6.45 -3.87
CA GLY A 212 13.52 -5.35 -4.82
C GLY A 212 14.57 -4.29 -4.59
N LYS A 213 14.99 -3.63 -5.68
CA LYS A 213 15.90 -2.49 -5.68
C LYS A 213 15.42 -1.42 -6.64
N TRP A 214 15.34 -0.19 -6.16
CA TRP A 214 15.11 1.01 -6.97
C TRP A 214 16.39 1.33 -7.77
N LEU A 215 16.26 1.41 -9.09
CA LEU A 215 17.36 1.70 -10.01
C LEU A 215 17.45 3.19 -10.36
N GLY A 216 16.37 3.94 -10.22
CA GLY A 216 16.34 5.39 -10.47
C GLY A 216 14.94 5.91 -10.78
N ALA A 217 14.78 7.24 -10.81
CA ALA A 217 13.50 7.87 -11.11
C ALA A 217 13.08 7.70 -12.60
N ASN A 218 14.04 7.51 -13.50
CA ASN A 218 13.80 7.33 -14.92
C ASN A 218 13.58 5.85 -15.26
N CYS A 219 12.45 5.54 -15.91
CA CYS A 219 12.11 4.18 -16.36
C CYS A 219 12.68 3.82 -17.74
N GLY A 220 13.20 4.80 -18.50
CA GLY A 220 13.71 4.60 -19.85
C GLY A 220 12.66 3.93 -20.75
N ASN A 221 13.01 2.78 -21.32
CA ASN A 221 12.15 2.02 -22.23
C ASN A 221 11.20 1.03 -21.52
N VAL A 222 11.23 0.94 -20.19
CA VAL A 222 10.34 0.06 -19.42
C VAL A 222 8.99 0.76 -19.23
N LYS A 223 7.95 0.28 -19.93
CA LYS A 223 6.60 0.79 -19.76
C LYS A 223 6.05 0.44 -18.37
N PRO A 224 5.27 1.34 -17.73
CA PRO A 224 4.46 0.96 -16.57
C PRO A 224 3.51 -0.18 -16.91
N ILE A 225 3.31 -1.09 -15.96
CA ILE A 225 2.28 -2.12 -16.08
C ILE A 225 0.95 -1.47 -15.71
N GLU A 226 0.00 -1.48 -16.64
CA GLU A 226 -1.38 -1.14 -16.31
C GLU A 226 -1.98 -2.28 -15.47
N ILE A 227 -1.87 -2.16 -14.15
CA ILE A 227 -2.60 -3.02 -13.21
C ILE A 227 -4.08 -2.62 -13.34
N LYS A 228 -4.79 -3.24 -14.28
CA LYS A 228 -6.25 -3.07 -14.41
C LYS A 228 -6.87 -3.45 -13.06
N PRO A 229 -7.62 -2.55 -12.39
CA PRO A 229 -8.29 -2.90 -11.14
C PRO A 229 -9.24 -4.08 -11.37
N GLY A 230 -9.11 -5.13 -10.55
CA GLY A 230 -9.96 -6.31 -10.63
C GLY A 230 -11.41 -5.97 -10.30
N GLY A 231 -12.22 -5.68 -11.32
CA GLY A 231 -13.62 -5.29 -11.13
C GLY A 231 -14.35 -4.66 -12.33
N ALA A 232 -13.64 -4.18 -13.35
CA ALA A 232 -14.29 -3.65 -14.56
C ALA A 232 -14.57 -4.75 -15.61
N ARG A 233 -15.75 -5.36 -15.51
CA ARG A 233 -16.49 -5.90 -16.66
C ARG A 233 -17.17 -4.75 -17.41
#